data_AF-A0A914JMC9-F1
#
_entry.id   AF-A0A914JMC9-F1
#
_cell.length_a   1.000
_cell.length_b   1.000
_cell.length_c   1.000
_cell.angle_alpha   90.00
_cell.angle_beta   90.00
_cell.angle_gamma   90.00
#
_symmetry.space_group_name_H-M   'P 1'
#
loop_
_entity.id
_entity.type
_entity.pdbx_description
1 polymer ?
#
loop_
_entity_poly.entity_id
_entity_poly.type
_entity_poly.pdbx_seq_one_letter_code
_entity_poly.pdbx_strand_id
1 'polypeptide(L)'
;MESPRSPSQLLRSPNPVRTKVADELYGQMTVQHTNTLAFVVDNYSDIVSNFNELSEYGRDLFEDLSIENLIFKSTTPILVKEKLAVFDAAYVTPNYTEHRVTVMLAPTCQYAPLMGRLAERSGFGPTILAEIEEPEITFRNLLEQAGIDFIQRSSIYKVMIMPPISLCSFHSLAVHNMHKAMNVQRYEHHVCFIMLQLLCALKVLQSDGVEHLSNNFKEFLLTYKAVDLKNALEDLQQLPKLMFLRETMEEDFDDRMSTHTTLSMDSPRVGVCRYALRALCTLLNHKMHNTVPDILDRTEFSRPLKKCAELLHLDKSSSLTEAKNLIEFTFFCGRTNFESEFDAKLWLDERRAHEVNRLVRLLADRSDCLSESRERMYIQFLLSATPRTIYNTFRQYIKL
;
A
#
# COMPACT_ATOMS: atom_id res chain seq x y z
N MET A 1 -47.22 -65.28 7.35
CA MET A 1 -47.78 -63.95 7.66
C MET A 1 -46.62 -63.06 8.05
N GLU A 2 -46.07 -62.32 7.09
CA GLU A 2 -45.03 -61.31 7.32
C GLU A 2 -45.57 -59.98 6.81
N SER A 3 -45.44 -58.94 7.63
CA SER A 3 -45.96 -57.59 7.40
C SER A 3 -44.95 -56.74 6.63
N PRO A 4 -45.32 -56.10 5.50
CA PRO A 4 -44.43 -55.20 4.77
C PRO A 4 -44.80 -53.73 5.05
N ARG A 5 -43.97 -53.01 5.82
CA ARG A 5 -43.97 -51.53 5.82
C ARG A 5 -42.57 -50.98 6.09
N SER A 6 -41.77 -50.86 5.04
CA SER A 6 -40.73 -49.84 4.95
C SER A 6 -41.25 -48.76 4.01
N PRO A 7 -41.48 -47.51 4.46
CA PRO A 7 -41.73 -46.44 3.52
C PRO A 7 -40.41 -46.09 2.84
N SER A 8 -40.30 -46.51 1.59
CA SER A 8 -39.36 -45.99 0.60
C SER A 8 -39.33 -44.47 0.69
N GLN A 9 -38.22 -43.91 1.19
CA GLN A 9 -37.90 -42.50 1.10
C GLN A 9 -37.79 -42.14 -0.38
N LEU A 10 -38.91 -41.68 -0.95
CA LEU A 10 -38.91 -40.98 -2.23
C LEU A 10 -38.02 -39.75 -2.07
N LEU A 11 -36.81 -39.81 -2.64
CA LEU A 11 -36.02 -38.64 -2.96
C LEU A 11 -36.92 -37.70 -3.77
N ARG A 12 -37.51 -36.70 -3.11
CA ARG A 12 -38.18 -35.60 -3.78
C ARG A 12 -37.10 -34.89 -4.60
N SER A 13 -37.17 -35.03 -5.92
CA SER A 13 -36.44 -34.20 -6.85
C SER A 13 -36.65 -32.73 -6.47
N PRO A 14 -35.59 -31.91 -6.36
CA PRO A 14 -35.70 -30.51 -5.98
C PRO A 14 -36.69 -29.79 -6.91
N ASN A 15 -37.64 -29.08 -6.30
CA ASN A 15 -38.72 -28.42 -7.02
C ASN A 15 -38.12 -27.26 -7.85
N PRO A 16 -38.19 -27.28 -9.20
CA PRO A 16 -37.41 -26.40 -10.07
C PRO A 16 -37.69 -24.90 -9.86
N VAL A 17 -38.89 -24.56 -9.37
CA VAL A 17 -39.27 -23.18 -9.03
C VAL A 17 -38.57 -22.71 -7.75
N ARG A 18 -38.40 -23.59 -6.76
CA ARG A 18 -37.69 -23.25 -5.50
C ARG A 18 -36.19 -23.06 -5.73
N THR A 19 -35.59 -23.83 -6.63
CA THR A 19 -34.19 -23.64 -7.03
C THR A 19 -33.98 -22.32 -7.77
N LYS A 20 -34.87 -21.93 -8.69
CA LYS A 20 -34.77 -20.62 -9.38
C LYS A 20 -34.86 -19.43 -8.43
N VAL A 21 -35.82 -19.44 -7.50
CA VAL A 21 -35.95 -18.37 -6.49
C VAL A 21 -34.74 -18.35 -5.56
N ALA A 22 -34.21 -19.51 -5.15
CA ALA A 22 -33.01 -19.59 -4.33
C ALA A 22 -31.77 -19.04 -5.07
N ASP A 23 -31.62 -19.35 -6.36
CA ASP A 23 -30.53 -18.85 -7.20
C ASP A 23 -30.62 -17.32 -7.39
N GLU A 24 -31.83 -16.79 -7.58
CA GLU A 24 -32.08 -15.34 -7.66
C GLU A 24 -31.75 -14.63 -6.35
N LEU A 25 -32.19 -15.17 -5.22
CA LEU A 25 -31.90 -14.62 -3.89
C LEU A 25 -30.39 -14.67 -3.59
N TYR A 26 -29.73 -15.79 -3.92
CA TYR A 26 -28.28 -15.92 -3.79
C TYR A 26 -27.56 -14.86 -4.63
N GLY A 27 -27.98 -14.68 -5.89
CA GLY A 27 -27.45 -13.64 -6.77
C GLY A 27 -27.60 -12.24 -6.16
N GLN A 28 -28.78 -11.91 -5.64
CA GLN A 28 -29.02 -10.63 -4.97
C GLN A 28 -28.10 -10.43 -3.76
N MET A 29 -27.93 -11.44 -2.91
CA MET A 29 -27.05 -11.36 -1.74
C MET A 29 -25.59 -11.10 -2.14
N THR A 30 -25.06 -11.82 -3.13
CA THR A 30 -23.67 -11.62 -3.58
C THR A 30 -23.43 -10.21 -4.14
N VAL A 31 -24.41 -9.66 -4.86
CA VAL A 31 -24.36 -8.27 -5.35
C VAL A 31 -24.38 -7.28 -4.18
N GLN A 32 -25.26 -7.49 -3.19
CA GLN A 32 -25.32 -6.61 -2.02
C GLN A 32 -24.01 -6.62 -1.22
N HIS A 33 -23.40 -7.80 -0.99
CA HIS A 33 -22.09 -7.85 -0.33
C HIS A 33 -21.04 -7.05 -1.10
N THR A 34 -20.99 -7.18 -2.42
CA THR A 34 -20.06 -6.44 -3.27
C THR A 34 -20.30 -4.93 -3.18
N ASN A 35 -21.56 -4.49 -3.21
CA ASN A 35 -21.93 -3.08 -3.08
C ASN A 35 -21.55 -2.50 -1.71
N THR A 36 -21.78 -3.25 -0.63
CA THR A 36 -21.36 -2.84 0.72
C THR A 36 -19.85 -2.69 0.83
N LEU A 37 -19.09 -3.66 0.31
CA LEU A 37 -17.63 -3.59 0.32
C LEU A 37 -17.10 -2.43 -0.54
N ALA A 38 -17.71 -2.17 -1.69
CA ALA A 38 -17.36 -1.04 -2.55
C ALA A 38 -17.60 0.30 -1.83
N PHE A 39 -18.76 0.46 -1.19
CA PHE A 39 -19.06 1.62 -0.35
C PHE A 39 -18.02 1.81 0.75
N VAL A 40 -17.63 0.73 1.45
CA VAL A 40 -16.61 0.82 2.50
C VAL A 40 -15.25 1.24 1.95
N VAL A 41 -14.82 0.72 0.80
CA VAL A 41 -13.54 1.10 0.19
C VAL A 41 -13.52 2.57 -0.23
N ASP A 42 -14.60 3.05 -0.86
CA ASP A 42 -14.71 4.43 -1.33
C ASP A 42 -14.71 5.44 -0.18
N ASN A 43 -15.21 5.03 1.00
CA ASN A 43 -15.29 5.85 2.21
C ASN A 43 -14.26 5.42 3.27
N TYR A 44 -13.27 4.60 2.90
CA TYR A 44 -12.41 3.94 3.89
C TYR A 44 -11.57 4.94 4.70
N SER A 45 -11.10 6.02 4.07
CA SER A 45 -10.37 7.09 4.77
C SER A 45 -11.20 7.74 5.86
N ASP A 46 -12.48 8.00 5.56
CA ASP A 46 -13.40 8.73 6.43
C ASP A 46 -13.89 7.83 7.56
N ILE A 47 -14.12 6.55 7.24
CA ILE A 47 -14.37 5.51 8.25
C ILE A 47 -13.17 5.43 9.19
N VAL A 48 -11.96 5.21 8.67
CA VAL A 48 -10.77 5.05 9.52
C VAL A 48 -10.46 6.30 10.33
N SER A 49 -10.64 7.51 9.80
CA SER A 49 -10.43 8.74 10.58
C SER A 49 -11.39 8.86 11.76
N ASN A 50 -12.58 8.27 11.67
CA ASN A 50 -13.56 8.27 12.75
C ASN A 50 -13.29 7.20 13.83
N PHE A 51 -12.44 6.20 13.56
CA PHE A 51 -12.24 5.02 14.43
C PHE A 51 -10.80 4.78 14.91
N ASN A 52 -9.77 5.34 14.26
CA ASN A 52 -8.39 5.26 14.76
C ASN A 52 -8.09 6.45 15.68
N GLU A 53 -7.02 6.36 16.48
CA GLU A 53 -6.39 7.44 17.28
C GLU A 53 -6.20 8.80 16.55
N LEU A 54 -6.45 8.87 15.24
CA LEU A 54 -6.85 10.11 14.56
C LEU A 54 -8.03 10.83 15.26
N SER A 55 -8.79 10.14 16.12
CA SER A 55 -9.81 10.70 17.00
C SER A 55 -9.23 11.53 18.16
N GLU A 56 -7.95 11.40 18.51
CA GLU A 56 -7.25 12.38 19.37
C GLU A 56 -6.81 13.63 18.58
N TYR A 57 -6.61 13.47 17.26
CA TYR A 57 -6.13 14.50 16.33
C TYR A 57 -7.18 14.79 15.24
N GLY A 58 -8.44 14.97 15.63
CA GLY A 58 -9.52 15.27 14.68
C GLY A 58 -9.08 16.40 13.73
N ARG A 59 -9.51 16.37 12.46
CA ARG A 59 -9.14 17.43 11.50
C ARG A 59 -9.46 18.83 12.06
N ASP A 60 -10.51 18.90 12.86
CA ASP A 60 -10.97 20.05 13.64
C ASP A 60 -9.85 20.65 14.54
N LEU A 61 -8.93 19.84 15.05
CA LEU A 61 -7.77 20.30 15.84
C LEU A 61 -6.85 21.23 15.03
N PHE A 62 -6.82 21.07 13.71
CA PHE A 62 -5.94 21.79 12.81
C PHE A 62 -6.69 22.85 11.97
N GLU A 63 -7.95 23.19 12.31
CA GLU A 63 -8.71 24.24 11.60
C GLU A 63 -8.00 25.60 11.66
N ASP A 64 -7.41 25.95 12.80
CA ASP A 64 -6.67 27.19 13.03
C ASP A 64 -5.14 26.97 12.95
N LEU A 65 -4.69 26.06 12.09
CA LEU A 65 -3.28 25.75 11.94
C LEU A 65 -2.49 26.96 11.41
N SER A 66 -1.50 27.40 12.19
CA SER A 66 -0.45 28.31 11.74
C SER A 66 0.94 27.70 11.92
N ILE A 67 1.92 28.19 11.18
CA ILE A 67 3.30 27.74 11.31
C ILE A 67 3.87 27.99 12.72
N GLU A 68 3.40 29.02 13.42
CA GLU A 68 3.84 29.34 14.78
C GLU A 68 3.44 28.27 15.80
N ASN A 69 2.39 27.49 15.48
CA ASN A 69 1.98 26.36 16.30
C ASN A 69 2.85 25.12 16.09
N LEU A 70 3.80 25.13 15.13
CA LEU A 70 4.66 23.98 14.83
C LEU A 70 6.06 24.16 15.42
N ILE A 71 6.40 23.27 16.36
CA ILE A 71 7.72 23.21 16.98
C ILE A 71 8.49 22.03 16.41
N PHE A 72 9.51 22.31 15.60
CA PHE A 72 10.44 21.31 15.10
C PHE A 72 11.35 20.81 16.23
N LYS A 73 11.40 19.49 16.44
CA LYS A 73 12.21 18.89 17.53
C LYS A 73 13.71 18.92 17.25
N SER A 74 14.08 18.98 15.99
CA SER A 74 15.46 19.10 15.53
C SER A 74 15.52 19.91 14.24
N THR A 75 16.66 20.56 14.02
CA THR A 75 17.02 21.19 12.75
C THR A 75 17.49 20.15 11.72
N THR A 76 17.85 18.94 12.18
CA THR A 76 18.18 17.82 11.30
C THR A 76 16.90 17.08 10.90
N PRO A 77 16.58 16.97 9.60
CA PRO A 77 15.43 16.19 9.13
C PRO A 77 15.64 14.70 9.43
N ILE A 78 14.52 13.99 9.62
CA ILE A 78 14.48 12.52 9.68
C ILE A 78 14.89 11.93 8.33
N LEU A 79 14.43 12.58 7.26
CA LEU A 79 14.66 12.15 5.88
C LEU A 79 14.75 13.36 4.97
N VAL A 80 15.74 13.35 4.08
CA VAL A 80 15.81 14.21 2.90
C VAL A 80 15.75 13.33 1.68
N LYS A 81 14.84 13.64 0.75
CA LYS A 81 14.67 12.86 -0.48
C LYS A 81 14.47 13.81 -1.65
N GLU A 82 15.58 14.13 -2.32
CA GLU A 82 15.63 15.18 -3.35
C GLU A 82 15.08 16.52 -2.85
N LYS A 83 13.89 16.92 -3.32
CA LYS A 83 13.26 18.20 -3.02
C LYS A 83 12.32 18.18 -1.83
N LEU A 84 12.24 17.08 -1.09
CA LEU A 84 11.43 17.01 0.13
C LEU A 84 12.29 16.77 1.37
N ALA A 85 11.84 17.32 2.49
CA ALA A 85 12.41 17.12 3.79
C ALA A 85 11.32 16.77 4.80
N VAL A 86 11.56 15.75 5.62
CA VAL A 86 10.62 15.30 6.66
C VAL A 86 11.24 15.50 8.02
N PHE A 87 10.48 16.09 8.94
CA PHE A 87 10.89 16.42 10.29
C PHE A 87 9.95 15.83 11.33
N ASP A 88 10.51 15.56 12.51
CA ASP A 88 9.73 15.33 13.72
C ASP A 88 9.38 16.68 14.34
N ALA A 89 8.10 16.86 14.64
CA ALA A 89 7.60 18.11 15.21
C ALA A 89 6.54 17.86 16.29
N ALA A 90 6.13 18.94 16.93
CA ALA A 90 4.96 19.00 17.79
C ALA A 90 4.06 20.14 17.32
N TYR A 91 2.76 19.87 17.25
CA TYR A 91 1.73 20.89 17.09
C TYR A 91 1.26 21.34 18.48
N VAL A 92 1.25 22.65 18.72
CA VAL A 92 0.85 23.24 20.00
C VAL A 92 -0.49 23.94 19.82
N THR A 93 -1.51 23.43 20.50
CA THR A 93 -2.85 24.04 20.47
C THR A 93 -2.85 25.38 21.22
N PRO A 94 -3.89 26.22 21.04
CA PRO A 94 -4.07 27.44 21.84
C PRO A 94 -4.12 27.19 23.36
N ASN A 95 -4.47 25.97 23.78
CA ASN A 95 -4.48 25.55 25.18
C ASN A 95 -3.11 25.04 25.68
N TYR A 96 -2.05 25.23 24.89
CA TYR A 96 -0.68 24.77 25.18
C TYR A 96 -0.56 23.24 25.33
N THR A 97 -1.43 22.47 24.68
CA THR A 97 -1.24 21.01 24.60
C THR A 97 -0.36 20.68 23.41
N GLU A 98 0.67 19.87 23.66
CA GLU A 98 1.59 19.41 22.61
C GLU A 98 1.14 18.09 22.02
N HIS A 99 1.02 18.07 20.70
CA HIS A 99 0.59 16.94 19.90
C HIS A 99 1.74 16.51 18.99
N ARG A 100 2.23 15.28 19.13
CA ARG A 100 3.32 14.79 18.27
C ARG A 100 2.83 14.64 16.83
N VAL A 101 3.59 15.20 15.88
CA VAL A 101 3.27 15.14 14.45
C VAL A 101 4.54 14.93 13.65
N THR A 102 4.38 14.44 12.42
CA THR A 102 5.46 14.41 11.43
C THR A 102 5.14 15.47 10.37
N VAL A 103 6.12 16.31 10.05
CA VAL A 103 5.94 17.43 9.09
C VAL A 103 6.78 17.16 7.86
N MET A 104 6.14 17.16 6.68
CA MET A 104 6.82 17.09 5.39
C MET A 104 6.79 18.46 4.72
N LEU A 105 7.97 18.97 4.37
CA LEU A 105 8.16 20.17 3.59
C LEU A 105 8.48 19.77 2.15
N ALA A 106 7.71 20.29 1.20
CA ALA A 106 7.97 20.11 -0.22
C ALA A 106 7.70 21.42 -0.99
N PRO A 107 8.45 21.74 -2.04
CA PRO A 107 8.17 22.91 -2.86
C PRO A 107 6.83 22.75 -3.58
N THR A 108 6.04 23.83 -3.67
CA THR A 108 4.74 23.78 -4.37
C THR A 108 4.96 23.61 -5.88
N CYS A 109 4.65 22.44 -6.43
CA CYS A 109 4.63 22.23 -7.88
C CYS A 109 3.32 22.78 -8.46
N GLN A 110 3.40 23.65 -9.47
CA GLN A 110 2.25 24.41 -10.02
C GLN A 110 1.24 23.59 -10.86
N TYR A 111 1.37 22.26 -10.94
CA TYR A 111 0.47 21.42 -11.76
C TYR A 111 0.14 20.06 -11.12
N ALA A 112 -1.11 19.60 -11.27
CA ALA A 112 -1.56 18.25 -10.96
C ALA A 112 -2.66 17.80 -11.93
N PRO A 113 -2.71 16.50 -12.36
CA PRO A 113 -2.33 15.36 -11.53
C PRO A 113 -1.72 14.12 -12.26
N LEU A 114 -0.45 13.79 -12.03
CA LEU A 114 -0.06 12.37 -11.95
C LEU A 114 -0.50 11.88 -10.57
N MET A 115 -1.39 10.89 -10.50
CA MET A 115 -2.00 10.42 -9.25
C MET A 115 -2.71 11.50 -8.37
N GLY A 116 -2.92 12.76 -8.74
CA GLY A 116 -3.38 13.88 -7.86
C GLY A 116 -4.35 13.57 -6.69
N ARG A 117 -5.66 13.86 -6.82
CA ARG A 117 -6.68 13.39 -5.84
C ARG A 117 -6.79 11.86 -5.79
N LEU A 118 -6.08 11.16 -6.67
CA LEU A 118 -6.08 9.71 -6.82
C LEU A 118 -5.05 9.03 -5.90
N ALA A 119 -4.05 9.70 -5.34
CA ALA A 119 -3.03 9.13 -4.46
C ALA A 119 -3.65 8.87 -3.08
N GLU A 120 -4.43 9.84 -2.61
CA GLU A 120 -5.30 9.71 -1.43
C GLU A 120 -6.40 8.65 -1.67
N ARG A 121 -7.05 8.67 -2.84
CA ARG A 121 -8.07 7.65 -3.21
C ARG A 121 -7.50 6.27 -3.55
N SER A 122 -6.23 6.15 -3.91
CA SER A 122 -5.56 4.86 -4.14
C SER A 122 -4.93 4.30 -2.87
N GLY A 123 -4.83 5.12 -1.82
CA GLY A 123 -4.33 4.72 -0.51
C GLY A 123 -2.81 4.69 -0.38
N PHE A 124 -2.08 5.14 -1.42
CA PHE A 124 -0.61 5.21 -1.41
C PHE A 124 -0.07 6.61 -1.10
N GLY A 125 -0.92 7.64 -1.12
CA GLY A 125 -0.52 8.99 -0.68
C GLY A 125 -0.18 9.04 0.82
N PRO A 126 0.54 10.08 1.26
CA PRO A 126 0.74 10.34 2.68
C PRO A 126 -0.61 10.52 3.39
N THR A 127 -0.69 10.10 4.66
CA THR A 127 -1.86 10.39 5.50
C THR A 127 -1.72 11.81 6.02
N ILE A 128 -2.53 12.73 5.50
CA ILE A 128 -2.43 14.16 5.79
C ILE A 128 -3.53 14.55 6.77
N LEU A 129 -3.13 15.19 7.87
CA LEU A 129 -4.03 15.79 8.87
C LEU A 129 -4.44 17.19 8.44
N ALA A 130 -3.47 17.98 7.98
CA ALA A 130 -3.66 19.35 7.52
C ALA A 130 -2.53 19.77 6.57
N GLU A 131 -2.81 20.77 5.74
CA GLU A 131 -1.87 21.36 4.80
C GLU A 131 -1.90 22.88 4.92
N ILE A 132 -0.72 23.50 4.92
CA ILE A 132 -0.57 24.95 4.79
C ILE A 132 0.49 25.28 3.74
N GLU A 133 0.41 26.48 3.20
CA GLU A 133 1.39 27.01 2.27
C GLU A 133 2.11 28.19 2.92
N GLU A 134 3.43 28.15 2.93
CA GLU A 134 4.27 29.13 3.62
C GLU A 134 5.38 29.62 2.67
N PRO A 135 5.73 30.91 2.70
CA PRO A 135 6.80 31.42 1.86
C PRO A 135 8.16 30.84 2.27
N GLU A 136 9.08 30.70 1.30
CA GLU A 136 10.45 30.18 1.54
C GLU A 136 11.16 30.86 2.71
N ILE A 137 10.93 32.16 2.90
CA ILE A 137 11.58 32.94 3.94
C ILE A 137 11.30 32.41 5.35
N THR A 138 10.15 31.77 5.57
CA THR A 138 9.76 31.15 6.83
C THR A 138 10.69 30.00 7.19
N PHE A 139 11.14 29.22 6.19
CA PHE A 139 11.95 28.02 6.41
C PHE A 139 13.43 28.18 6.09
N ARG A 140 13.86 29.32 5.54
CA ARG A 140 15.25 29.56 5.12
C ARG A 140 16.27 29.15 6.18
N ASN A 141 16.12 29.65 7.41
CA ASN A 141 17.06 29.35 8.49
C ASN A 141 17.08 27.85 8.84
N LEU A 142 15.90 27.20 8.86
CA LEU A 142 15.78 25.77 9.15
C LEU A 142 16.46 24.92 8.07
N LEU A 143 16.20 25.24 6.80
CA LEU A 143 16.73 24.51 5.64
C LEU A 143 18.25 24.74 5.47
N GLU A 144 18.73 25.97 5.68
CA GLU A 144 20.16 26.28 5.68
C GLU A 144 20.90 25.53 6.80
N GLN A 145 20.35 25.50 8.01
CA GLN A 145 20.93 24.74 9.13
C GLN A 145 20.90 23.23 8.89
N ALA A 146 19.89 22.73 8.18
CA ALA A 146 19.79 21.35 7.75
C ALA A 146 20.75 21.00 6.61
N GLY A 147 21.42 21.99 5.99
CA GLY A 147 22.27 21.81 4.82
C GLY A 147 21.48 21.43 3.56
N ILE A 148 20.20 21.78 3.50
CA ILE A 148 19.30 21.46 2.39
C ILE A 148 19.21 22.68 1.48
N ASP A 149 19.89 22.62 0.33
CA ASP A 149 19.81 23.65 -0.69
C ASP A 149 18.95 23.12 -1.84
N PHE A 150 17.66 23.46 -1.82
CA PHE A 150 16.75 23.07 -2.90
C PHE A 150 17.16 23.83 -4.17
N ILE A 151 17.67 23.10 -5.16
CA ILE A 151 18.22 23.61 -6.43
C ILE A 151 17.23 24.54 -7.17
N GLN A 152 15.93 24.40 -6.90
CA GLN A 152 14.89 25.35 -7.32
C GLN A 152 14.29 25.96 -6.06
N ARG A 153 14.68 27.19 -5.74
CA ARG A 153 14.01 28.00 -4.71
C ARG A 153 12.56 28.22 -5.16
N SER A 154 11.63 27.40 -4.69
CA SER A 154 10.22 27.71 -4.85
C SER A 154 9.90 28.90 -3.95
N SER A 155 9.09 29.83 -4.42
CA SER A 155 8.67 30.97 -3.60
C SER A 155 7.81 30.54 -2.41
N ILE A 156 7.19 29.36 -2.51
CA ILE A 156 6.23 28.81 -1.55
C ILE A 156 6.57 27.33 -1.32
N TYR A 157 6.50 26.91 -0.05
CA TYR A 157 6.56 25.52 0.36
C TYR A 157 5.18 25.06 0.80
N LYS A 158 4.83 23.85 0.39
CA LYS A 158 3.73 23.09 0.93
C LYS A 158 4.20 22.36 2.19
N VAL A 159 3.52 22.65 3.30
CA VAL A 159 3.75 22.04 4.61
C VAL A 159 2.63 21.04 4.85
N MET A 160 2.97 19.75 4.86
CA MET A 160 2.01 18.68 5.10
C MET A 160 2.22 18.14 6.52
N ILE A 161 1.18 18.24 7.35
CA ILE A 161 1.16 17.65 8.68
C ILE A 161 0.60 16.23 8.58
N MET A 162 1.32 15.29 9.14
CA MET A 162 0.96 13.88 9.17
C MET A 162 0.90 13.38 10.61
N PRO A 163 0.19 12.27 10.88
CA PRO A 163 0.31 11.56 12.14
C PRO A 163 1.78 11.22 12.43
N PRO A 164 2.16 11.01 13.70
CA PRO A 164 3.51 10.59 14.05
C PRO A 164 3.81 9.24 13.37
N ILE A 165 4.77 9.23 12.45
CA ILE A 165 5.15 8.05 11.67
C ILE A 165 6.65 7.85 11.67
N SER A 166 7.06 6.58 11.65
CA SER A 166 8.44 6.19 11.38
C SER A 166 8.64 5.90 9.89
N LEU A 167 9.67 6.47 9.29
CA LEU A 167 9.99 6.32 7.87
C LEU A 167 11.15 5.33 7.64
N CYS A 168 11.04 4.51 6.60
CA CYS A 168 12.08 3.56 6.22
C CYS A 168 12.18 3.43 4.70
N SER A 169 13.40 3.39 4.16
CA SER A 169 13.62 3.05 2.75
C SER A 169 13.71 1.54 2.55
N PHE A 170 13.55 1.04 1.33
CA PHE A 170 13.77 -0.38 1.02
C PHE A 170 15.19 -0.83 1.39
N HIS A 171 16.19 0.02 1.16
CA HIS A 171 17.58 -0.26 1.52
C HIS A 171 17.77 -0.33 3.04
N SER A 172 17.19 0.61 3.79
CA SER A 172 17.27 0.64 5.25
C SER A 172 16.63 -0.60 5.88
N LEU A 173 15.46 -1.02 5.38
CA LEU A 173 14.79 -2.24 5.81
C LEU A 173 15.66 -3.48 5.51
N ALA A 174 16.21 -3.55 4.31
CA ALA A 174 17.05 -4.67 3.89
C ALA A 174 18.32 -4.80 4.75
N VAL A 175 19.01 -3.68 4.99
CA VAL A 175 20.24 -3.62 5.82
C VAL A 175 19.96 -4.02 7.25
N HIS A 176 18.88 -3.51 7.86
CA HIS A 176 18.49 -3.88 9.23
C HIS A 176 18.31 -5.39 9.37
N ASN A 177 17.74 -6.02 8.34
CA ASN A 177 17.42 -7.45 8.34
C ASN A 177 18.53 -8.34 7.75
N MET A 178 19.71 -7.77 7.45
CA MET A 178 20.91 -8.57 7.13
C MET A 178 21.44 -9.32 8.37
N HIS A 179 21.13 -8.84 9.57
CA HIS A 179 21.56 -9.49 10.82
C HIS A 179 20.67 -10.71 11.12
N LYS A 180 21.28 -11.90 11.18
CA LYS A 180 20.66 -13.24 11.19
C LYS A 180 19.77 -13.60 12.41
N ALA A 181 19.39 -12.66 13.25
CA ALA A 181 18.56 -12.91 14.42
C ALA A 181 17.04 -12.94 14.12
N MET A 182 16.64 -12.50 12.92
CA MET A 182 15.22 -12.33 12.58
C MET A 182 14.55 -13.61 12.09
N ASN A 183 13.27 -13.75 12.43
CA ASN A 183 12.41 -14.82 11.90
C ASN A 183 12.18 -14.64 10.39
N VAL A 184 12.72 -15.57 9.60
CA VAL A 184 12.63 -15.57 8.12
C VAL A 184 11.18 -15.56 7.62
N GLN A 185 10.27 -16.28 8.28
CA GLN A 185 8.85 -16.30 7.88
C GLN A 185 8.21 -14.93 8.05
N ARG A 186 8.48 -14.23 9.15
CA ARG A 186 7.96 -12.87 9.35
C ARG A 186 8.53 -11.91 8.34
N TYR A 187 9.83 -12.04 8.04
CA TYR A 187 10.48 -11.18 7.07
C TYR A 187 9.92 -11.37 5.66
N GLU A 188 9.82 -12.61 5.18
CA GLU A 188 9.27 -12.88 3.85
C GLU A 188 7.78 -12.52 3.75
N HIS A 189 7.01 -12.69 4.82
CA HIS A 189 5.63 -12.17 4.92
C HIS A 189 5.59 -10.64 4.76
N HIS A 190 6.53 -9.93 5.41
CA HIS A 190 6.68 -8.47 5.29
C HIS A 190 7.04 -8.05 3.86
N VAL A 191 8.02 -8.70 3.25
CA VAL A 191 8.44 -8.46 1.86
C VAL A 191 7.30 -8.74 0.90
N CYS A 192 6.56 -9.84 1.09
CA CYS A 192 5.38 -10.18 0.29
C CYS A 192 4.34 -9.05 0.35
N PHE A 193 4.07 -8.50 1.53
CA PHE A 193 3.14 -7.38 1.68
C PHE A 193 3.63 -6.07 1.07
N ILE A 194 4.93 -5.77 1.16
CA ILE A 194 5.53 -4.61 0.49
C ILE A 194 5.41 -4.76 -1.04
N MET A 195 5.73 -5.94 -1.56
CA MET A 195 5.60 -6.24 -2.98
C MET A 195 4.16 -6.17 -3.46
N LEU A 196 3.21 -6.63 -2.65
CA LEU A 196 1.78 -6.50 -2.94
C LEU A 196 1.40 -5.01 -3.13
N GLN A 197 1.76 -4.15 -2.18
CA GLN A 197 1.52 -2.71 -2.26
C GLN A 197 2.20 -2.09 -3.48
N LEU A 198 3.46 -2.43 -3.72
CA LEU A 198 4.25 -1.87 -4.81
C LEU A 198 3.67 -2.25 -6.18
N LEU A 199 3.32 -3.52 -6.39
CA LEU A 199 2.73 -3.98 -7.65
C LEU A 199 1.37 -3.30 -7.92
N CYS A 200 0.56 -3.09 -6.87
CA CYS A 200 -0.66 -2.30 -6.98
C CYS A 200 -0.37 -0.85 -7.37
N ALA A 201 0.55 -0.18 -6.68
CA ALA A 201 0.91 1.22 -6.96
C ALA A 201 1.45 1.39 -8.39
N LEU A 202 2.36 0.50 -8.82
CA LEU A 202 2.92 0.52 -10.17
C LEU A 202 1.87 0.29 -11.25
N LYS A 203 0.85 -0.53 -11.00
CA LYS A 203 -0.27 -0.68 -11.96
C LYS A 203 -1.09 0.59 -12.11
N VAL A 204 -1.29 1.32 -11.02
CA VAL A 204 -2.00 2.60 -11.08
C VAL A 204 -1.16 3.65 -11.80
N LEU A 205 0.14 3.71 -11.52
CA LEU A 205 1.07 4.57 -12.26
C LEU A 205 1.11 4.21 -13.76
N GLN A 206 1.12 2.92 -14.09
CA GLN A 206 1.07 2.46 -15.48
C GLN A 206 -0.23 2.86 -16.17
N SER A 207 -1.39 2.82 -15.49
CA SER A 207 -2.64 3.32 -16.07
C SER A 207 -2.66 4.83 -16.26
N ASP A 208 -1.88 5.56 -15.47
CA ASP A 208 -1.67 7.01 -15.57
C ASP A 208 -0.59 7.38 -16.62
N GLY A 209 -0.04 6.39 -17.35
CA GLY A 209 0.94 6.60 -18.42
C GLY A 209 2.40 6.64 -17.96
N VAL A 210 2.70 6.31 -16.71
CA VAL A 210 4.07 6.22 -16.21
C VAL A 210 4.71 4.92 -16.67
N GLU A 211 5.68 5.02 -17.57
CA GLU A 211 6.41 3.87 -18.10
C GLU A 211 7.74 3.62 -17.37
N HIS A 212 8.36 4.68 -16.85
CA HIS A 212 9.71 4.65 -16.30
C HIS A 212 9.79 5.36 -14.95
N LEU A 213 10.61 4.81 -14.05
CA LEU A 213 10.86 5.32 -12.71
C LEU A 213 12.37 5.32 -12.43
N SER A 214 12.81 6.06 -11.43
CA SER A 214 14.22 6.10 -11.03
C SER A 214 14.72 4.73 -10.55
N ASN A 215 15.98 4.42 -10.82
CA ASN A 215 16.59 3.17 -10.35
C ASN A 215 16.93 3.11 -8.84
N ASN A 216 16.71 4.21 -8.09
CA ASN A 216 17.11 4.40 -6.69
C ASN A 216 15.94 4.35 -5.69
N PHE A 217 14.72 4.08 -6.16
CA PHE A 217 13.48 4.04 -5.38
C PHE A 217 13.11 5.37 -4.71
N LYS A 218 13.43 6.51 -5.32
CA LYS A 218 13.09 7.82 -4.74
C LYS A 218 11.59 8.06 -4.59
N GLU A 219 10.78 7.38 -5.39
CA GLU A 219 9.33 7.56 -5.44
C GLU A 219 8.58 6.88 -4.30
N PHE A 220 9.19 5.90 -3.60
CA PHE A 220 8.49 5.18 -2.54
C PHE A 220 9.24 5.15 -1.21
N LEU A 221 8.48 5.16 -0.13
CA LEU A 221 8.94 4.92 1.24
C LEU A 221 8.02 3.94 1.94
N LEU A 222 8.53 3.34 3.01
CA LEU A 222 7.74 2.55 3.95
C LEU A 222 7.49 3.37 5.19
N THR A 223 6.25 3.33 5.69
CA THR A 223 5.85 4.01 6.91
C THR A 223 5.29 3.02 7.92
N TYR A 224 5.61 3.26 9.19
CA TYR A 224 5.12 2.51 10.33
C TYR A 224 4.44 3.46 11.31
N LYS A 225 3.37 3.01 11.98
CA LYS A 225 2.72 3.80 13.05
C LYS A 225 3.57 3.84 14.32
N ALA A 226 4.52 2.92 14.47
CA ALA A 226 5.37 2.85 15.65
C ALA A 226 6.16 4.15 15.88
N VAL A 227 6.20 4.56 17.16
CA VAL A 227 6.93 5.75 17.63
C VAL A 227 8.45 5.56 17.54
N ASP A 228 8.92 4.31 17.55
CA ASP A 228 10.33 3.96 17.39
C ASP A 228 10.50 2.95 16.24
N LEU A 229 11.23 3.38 15.20
CA LEU A 229 11.54 2.57 14.04
C LEU A 229 12.32 1.30 14.42
N LYS A 230 13.20 1.35 15.42
CA LYS A 230 14.00 0.17 15.80
C LYS A 230 13.11 -0.96 16.28
N ASN A 231 12.19 -0.64 17.19
CA ASN A 231 11.23 -1.60 17.73
C ASN A 231 10.35 -2.19 16.62
N ALA A 232 9.89 -1.34 15.68
CA ALA A 232 9.08 -1.79 14.54
C ALA A 232 9.85 -2.77 13.62
N LEU A 233 11.14 -2.53 13.44
CA LEU A 233 12.00 -3.34 12.58
C LEU A 233 12.55 -4.60 13.28
N GLU A 234 12.49 -4.70 14.61
CA GLU A 234 12.94 -5.88 15.35
C GLU A 234 11.93 -7.03 15.30
N ASP A 235 10.65 -6.75 15.51
CA ASP A 235 9.63 -7.80 15.63
C ASP A 235 8.80 -8.05 14.37
N LEU A 236 8.76 -7.05 13.47
CA LEU A 236 7.97 -6.97 12.25
C LEU A 236 6.50 -7.38 12.43
N GLN A 237 5.93 -7.13 13.62
CA GLN A 237 4.54 -7.42 13.90
C GLN A 237 3.61 -6.50 13.11
N GLN A 238 3.99 -5.22 13.00
CA GLN A 238 3.25 -4.23 12.25
C GLN A 238 3.68 -4.22 10.78
N LEU A 239 2.74 -4.46 9.88
CA LEU A 239 2.99 -4.32 8.44
C LEU A 239 3.15 -2.83 8.05
N PRO A 240 4.06 -2.52 7.11
CA PRO A 240 4.32 -1.16 6.69
C PRO A 240 3.29 -0.70 5.67
N LYS A 241 3.03 0.61 5.65
CA LYS A 241 2.30 1.26 4.55
C LYS A 241 3.30 1.77 3.52
N LEU A 242 3.06 1.46 2.25
CA LEU A 242 3.82 2.05 1.15
C LEU A 242 3.31 3.48 0.90
N MET A 243 4.22 4.45 0.99
CA MET A 243 3.94 5.85 0.71
C MET A 243 4.61 6.24 -0.60
N PHE A 244 3.81 6.72 -1.55
CA PHE A 244 4.25 7.28 -2.81
C PHE A 244 4.52 8.79 -2.64
N LEU A 245 5.71 9.21 -3.04
CA LEU A 245 6.20 10.58 -2.97
C LEU A 245 6.19 11.18 -4.38
N ARG A 246 5.06 11.75 -4.73
CA ARG A 246 4.86 12.30 -6.07
C ARG A 246 5.88 13.38 -6.42
N GLU A 247 6.27 14.18 -5.43
CA GLU A 247 7.19 15.31 -5.56
C GLU A 247 8.61 14.90 -5.98
N THR A 248 8.93 13.61 -5.89
CA THR A 248 10.22 13.04 -6.36
C THR A 248 10.17 12.52 -7.79
N MET A 249 9.00 12.50 -8.41
CA MET A 249 8.89 12.19 -9.83
C MET A 249 9.48 13.35 -10.63
N GLU A 250 10.47 13.04 -11.45
CA GLU A 250 10.94 13.98 -12.47
C GLU A 250 9.85 14.09 -13.53
N GLU A 251 9.29 15.28 -13.69
CA GLU A 251 8.47 15.59 -14.86
C GLU A 251 9.43 15.83 -16.03
N ASP A 252 9.22 15.15 -17.16
CA ASP A 252 9.97 15.35 -18.41
C ASP A 252 9.63 16.72 -19.03
N PHE A 253 9.95 17.81 -18.33
CA PHE A 253 9.83 19.16 -18.85
C PHE A 253 11.12 19.57 -19.56
N ASP A 254 11.00 19.66 -20.88
CA ASP A 254 11.86 20.34 -21.86
C ASP A 254 13.23 19.75 -22.20
N ASP A 255 13.16 18.66 -22.97
CA ASP A 255 14.19 18.25 -23.95
C ASP A 255 14.26 19.21 -25.18
N ARG A 256 13.83 20.47 -25.05
CA ARG A 256 13.81 21.44 -26.16
C ARG A 256 14.55 22.75 -25.91
N MET A 257 15.13 22.97 -24.73
CA MET A 257 15.83 24.25 -24.48
C MET A 257 16.96 24.18 -23.45
N SER A 258 17.94 23.29 -23.64
CA SER A 258 19.23 23.43 -22.96
C SER A 258 20.40 22.94 -23.82
N THR A 259 20.68 23.67 -24.90
CA THR A 259 22.07 23.75 -25.37
C THR A 259 22.86 24.54 -24.33
N HIS A 260 23.85 23.88 -23.73
CA HIS A 260 24.85 24.44 -22.81
C HIS A 260 24.39 24.80 -21.39
N THR A 261 24.32 23.81 -20.49
CA THR A 261 25.17 23.77 -19.29
C THR A 261 25.04 22.41 -18.59
N THR A 262 26.17 21.77 -18.37
CA THR A 262 26.34 20.46 -17.73
C THR A 262 26.01 20.49 -16.23
N LEU A 263 25.41 19.40 -15.73
CA LEU A 263 25.42 18.87 -14.33
C LEU A 263 24.07 18.66 -13.63
N SER A 264 23.07 18.07 -14.30
CA SER A 264 22.18 17.12 -13.61
C SER A 264 22.36 15.76 -14.29
N MET A 265 23.06 14.86 -13.61
CA MET A 265 23.15 13.45 -14.02
C MET A 265 21.72 12.89 -14.09
N ASP A 266 21.23 12.60 -15.29
CA ASP A 266 19.99 11.84 -15.49
C ASP A 266 20.06 10.59 -14.61
N SER A 267 19.22 10.55 -13.58
CA SER A 267 19.13 9.37 -12.73
C SER A 267 18.69 8.21 -13.64
N PRO A 268 19.41 7.07 -13.69
CA PRO A 268 19.10 6.05 -14.68
C PRO A 268 17.68 5.55 -14.44
N ARG A 269 16.81 5.67 -15.43
CA ARG A 269 15.42 5.24 -15.32
C ARG A 269 15.25 3.78 -15.74
N VAL A 270 14.25 3.12 -15.18
CA VAL A 270 13.93 1.71 -15.44
C VAL A 270 12.43 1.53 -15.62
N GLY A 271 12.05 0.59 -16.50
CA GLY A 271 10.65 0.22 -16.69
C GLY A 271 10.02 -0.36 -15.41
N VAL A 272 8.69 -0.26 -15.29
CA VAL A 272 7.93 -0.63 -14.08
C VAL A 272 8.17 -2.08 -13.60
N CYS A 273 8.27 -3.06 -14.50
CA CYS A 273 8.58 -4.45 -14.11
C CYS A 273 9.99 -4.58 -13.54
N ARG A 274 10.97 -3.93 -14.18
CA ARG A 274 12.36 -3.90 -13.73
C ARG A 274 12.50 -3.15 -12.41
N TYR A 275 11.71 -2.10 -12.19
CA TYR A 275 11.62 -1.39 -10.92
C TYR A 275 11.14 -2.31 -9.79
N ALA A 276 10.03 -3.03 -10.00
CA ALA A 276 9.50 -3.99 -9.04
C ALA A 276 10.50 -5.12 -8.74
N LEU A 277 11.16 -5.66 -9.78
CA LEU A 277 12.19 -6.68 -9.61
C LEU A 277 13.38 -6.15 -8.79
N ARG A 278 13.81 -4.91 -9.04
CA ARG A 278 14.86 -4.24 -8.27
C ARG A 278 14.47 -4.11 -6.81
N ALA A 279 13.25 -3.67 -6.52
CA ALA A 279 12.75 -3.56 -5.16
C ALA A 279 12.75 -4.93 -4.45
N LEU A 280 12.26 -5.97 -5.11
CA LEU A 280 12.26 -7.33 -4.57
C LEU A 280 13.67 -7.84 -4.25
N CYS A 281 14.64 -7.66 -5.16
CA CYS A 281 16.02 -8.05 -4.91
C CYS A 281 16.64 -7.24 -3.77
N THR A 282 16.42 -5.92 -3.73
CA THR A 282 16.91 -5.07 -2.64
C THR A 282 16.36 -5.54 -1.30
N LEU A 283 15.04 -5.75 -1.19
CA LEU A 283 14.40 -6.23 0.02
C LEU A 283 14.96 -7.60 0.44
N LEU A 284 15.18 -8.52 -0.50
CA LEU A 284 15.74 -9.84 -0.18
C LEU A 284 17.27 -9.87 -0.08
N ASN A 285 17.95 -8.71 -0.11
CA ASN A 285 19.41 -8.59 -0.10
C ASN A 285 20.11 -9.38 -1.23
N HIS A 286 19.46 -9.53 -2.38
CA HIS A 286 20.04 -10.09 -3.58
C HIS A 286 20.70 -9.01 -4.44
N LYS A 287 21.85 -9.36 -5.03
CA LYS A 287 22.49 -8.50 -6.02
C LYS A 287 21.65 -8.49 -7.30
N MET A 288 21.46 -7.29 -7.83
CA MET A 288 20.79 -7.09 -9.11
C MET A 288 21.70 -7.48 -10.26
N HIS A 289 21.34 -8.55 -10.96
CA HIS A 289 21.99 -9.03 -12.18
C HIS A 289 20.98 -9.10 -13.32
N ASN A 290 21.44 -9.40 -14.55
CA ASN A 290 20.56 -9.67 -15.69
C ASN A 290 19.88 -11.06 -15.61
N THR A 291 19.88 -11.70 -14.45
CA THR A 291 19.32 -13.03 -14.21
C THR A 291 18.33 -12.98 -13.05
N VAL A 292 17.38 -13.91 -13.04
CA VAL A 292 16.43 -14.08 -11.93
C VAL A 292 17.19 -14.36 -10.63
N PRO A 293 16.86 -13.71 -9.50
CA PRO A 293 17.47 -13.98 -8.20
C PRO A 293 17.19 -15.42 -7.74
N ASP A 294 18.20 -16.09 -7.20
CA ASP A 294 18.01 -17.42 -6.62
C ASP A 294 17.50 -17.33 -5.18
N ILE A 295 16.17 -17.28 -5.06
CA ILE A 295 15.46 -17.27 -3.78
C ILE A 295 15.32 -18.72 -3.30
N LEU A 296 15.89 -19.01 -2.12
CA LEU A 296 15.86 -20.33 -1.50
C LEU A 296 14.49 -20.62 -0.91
N ASP A 297 14.00 -21.86 -1.07
CA ASP A 297 12.71 -22.29 -0.54
C ASP A 297 12.79 -22.51 0.98
N ARG A 298 12.31 -21.53 1.76
CA ARG A 298 12.39 -21.52 3.24
C ARG A 298 11.04 -21.41 3.91
N THR A 299 10.09 -20.75 3.27
CA THR A 299 8.77 -20.42 3.81
C THR A 299 7.71 -20.54 2.71
N GLU A 300 6.45 -20.45 3.10
CA GLU A 300 5.34 -20.42 2.13
C GLU A 300 5.37 -19.22 1.17
N PHE A 301 6.12 -18.17 1.51
CA PHE A 301 6.31 -17.00 0.65
C PHE A 301 7.52 -17.14 -0.29
N SER A 302 8.45 -18.05 -0.03
CA SER A 302 9.69 -18.15 -0.82
C SER A 302 9.42 -18.51 -2.29
N ARG A 303 8.60 -19.54 -2.56
CA ARG A 303 8.28 -19.94 -3.94
C ARG A 303 7.49 -18.88 -4.69
N PRO A 304 6.43 -18.28 -4.11
CA PRO A 304 5.73 -17.18 -4.79
C PRO A 304 6.60 -15.96 -5.04
N LEU A 305 7.51 -15.60 -4.12
CA LEU A 305 8.47 -14.51 -4.33
C LEU A 305 9.45 -14.84 -5.46
N LYS A 306 9.94 -16.08 -5.55
CA LYS A 306 10.76 -16.55 -6.68
C LYS A 306 10.00 -16.46 -8.00
N LYS A 307 8.77 -16.94 -8.04
CA LYS A 307 7.93 -16.90 -9.24
C LYS A 307 7.56 -15.47 -9.63
N CYS A 308 7.32 -14.59 -8.66
CA CYS A 308 7.14 -13.15 -8.87
C CYS A 308 8.38 -12.54 -9.55
N ALA A 309 9.59 -12.85 -9.07
CA ALA A 309 10.82 -12.42 -9.71
C ALA A 309 10.95 -12.92 -11.16
N GLU A 310 10.61 -14.18 -11.44
CA GLU A 310 10.59 -14.71 -12.81
C GLU A 310 9.61 -13.97 -13.71
N LEU A 311 8.38 -13.74 -13.25
CA LEU A 311 7.36 -13.02 -14.02
C LEU A 311 7.80 -11.59 -14.34
N LEU A 312 8.34 -10.87 -13.35
CA LEU A 312 8.83 -9.51 -13.53
C LEU A 312 10.05 -9.44 -14.45
N HIS A 313 10.89 -10.48 -14.45
CA HIS A 313 12.05 -10.57 -15.32
C HIS A 313 11.68 -10.79 -16.80
N LEU A 314 10.53 -11.41 -17.09
CA LEU A 314 10.04 -11.58 -18.46
C LEU A 314 9.72 -10.24 -19.16
N ASP A 315 9.43 -9.20 -18.37
CA ASP A 315 9.12 -7.84 -18.83
C ASP A 315 8.07 -7.78 -19.96
N LYS A 316 7.04 -8.63 -19.86
CA LYS A 316 5.90 -8.63 -20.78
C LYS A 316 4.83 -7.66 -20.29
N SER A 317 3.93 -7.24 -21.18
CA SER A 317 2.78 -6.39 -20.82
C SER A 317 1.89 -7.02 -19.73
N SER A 318 1.81 -8.35 -19.65
CA SER A 318 1.05 -9.06 -18.60
C SER A 318 1.83 -9.29 -17.30
N SER A 319 3.17 -9.17 -17.32
CA SER A 319 4.06 -9.55 -16.21
C SER A 319 3.68 -8.90 -14.88
N LEU A 320 3.41 -7.59 -14.89
CA LEU A 320 3.04 -6.85 -13.67
C LEU A 320 1.70 -7.32 -13.09
N THR A 321 0.74 -7.65 -13.96
CA THR A 321 -0.58 -8.14 -13.55
C THR A 321 -0.51 -9.57 -13.02
N GLU A 322 0.24 -10.45 -13.68
CA GLU A 322 0.42 -11.82 -13.24
C GLU A 322 1.18 -11.88 -11.90
N ALA A 323 2.24 -11.07 -11.76
CA ALA A 323 2.96 -10.94 -10.50
C ALA A 323 2.07 -10.43 -9.36
N LYS A 324 1.25 -9.40 -9.62
CA LYS A 324 0.25 -8.90 -8.65
C LYS A 324 -0.70 -10.01 -8.22
N ASN A 325 -1.32 -10.69 -9.16
CA ASN A 325 -2.31 -11.73 -8.86
C ASN A 325 -1.70 -12.89 -8.05
N LEU A 326 -0.46 -13.28 -8.38
CA LEU A 326 0.28 -14.30 -7.63
C LEU A 326 0.53 -13.90 -6.17
N ILE A 327 1.00 -12.66 -5.96
CA ILE A 327 1.28 -12.16 -4.62
C ILE A 327 -0.02 -11.96 -3.83
N GLU A 328 -1.08 -11.42 -4.46
CA GLU A 328 -2.43 -11.33 -3.85
C GLU A 328 -2.96 -12.69 -3.42
N PHE A 329 -2.88 -13.69 -4.30
CA PHE A 329 -3.28 -15.05 -3.98
C PHE A 329 -2.50 -15.58 -2.77
N THR A 330 -1.17 -15.48 -2.82
CA THR A 330 -0.30 -15.98 -1.76
C THR A 330 -0.62 -15.33 -0.42
N PHE A 331 -0.87 -14.02 -0.42
CA PHE A 331 -1.08 -13.25 0.80
C PHE A 331 -2.49 -13.41 1.37
N PHE A 332 -3.53 -13.46 0.53
CA PHE A 332 -4.93 -13.47 0.99
C PHE A 332 -5.62 -14.84 0.89
N CYS A 333 -5.34 -15.63 -0.14
CA CYS A 333 -5.85 -16.99 -0.27
C CYS A 333 -5.00 -18.00 0.51
N GLY A 334 -3.70 -17.73 0.67
CA GLY A 334 -2.77 -18.60 1.38
C GLY A 334 -2.72 -20.00 0.78
N ARG A 335 -2.91 -21.03 1.62
CA ARG A 335 -2.86 -22.45 1.23
C ARG A 335 -4.20 -23.02 0.76
N THR A 336 -5.14 -22.15 0.36
CA THR A 336 -6.45 -22.62 -0.13
C THR A 336 -6.27 -23.35 -1.46
N ASN A 337 -6.82 -24.56 -1.55
CA ASN A 337 -6.82 -25.35 -2.77
C ASN A 337 -8.16 -25.23 -3.48
N PHE A 338 -8.13 -25.06 -4.80
CA PHE A 338 -9.32 -24.96 -5.64
C PHE A 338 -9.35 -26.11 -6.64
N GLU A 339 -10.39 -26.94 -6.61
CA GLU A 339 -10.56 -28.04 -7.57
C GLU A 339 -11.14 -27.52 -8.90
N SER A 340 -11.98 -26.48 -8.82
CA SER A 340 -12.64 -25.85 -9.95
C SER A 340 -12.77 -24.33 -9.79
N GLU A 341 -13.13 -23.66 -10.89
CA GLU A 341 -13.50 -22.23 -10.86
C GLU A 341 -14.76 -21.98 -10.01
N PHE A 342 -15.66 -22.97 -9.91
CA PHE A 342 -16.85 -22.87 -9.07
C PHE A 342 -16.48 -22.86 -7.58
N ASP A 343 -15.49 -23.64 -7.16
CA ASP A 343 -15.00 -23.61 -5.77
C ASP A 343 -14.37 -22.26 -5.43
N ALA A 344 -13.62 -21.68 -6.37
CA ALA A 344 -13.07 -20.34 -6.22
C ALA A 344 -14.17 -19.28 -6.09
N LYS A 345 -15.31 -19.47 -6.79
CA LYS A 345 -16.48 -18.60 -6.64
C LYS A 345 -17.10 -18.72 -5.25
N LEU A 346 -17.36 -19.94 -4.78
CA LEU A 346 -17.95 -20.15 -3.44
C LEU A 346 -17.07 -19.58 -2.35
N TRP A 347 -15.76 -19.78 -2.43
CA TRP A 347 -14.79 -19.20 -1.50
C TRP A 347 -14.84 -17.67 -1.53
N LEU A 348 -14.88 -17.06 -2.72
CA LEU A 348 -14.93 -15.60 -2.83
C LEU A 348 -16.23 -15.02 -2.25
N ASP A 349 -17.37 -15.65 -2.52
CA ASP A 349 -18.68 -15.24 -2.01
C ASP A 349 -18.75 -15.39 -0.47
N GLU A 350 -18.18 -16.47 0.09
CA GLU A 350 -18.03 -16.67 1.53
C GLU A 350 -17.15 -15.59 2.16
N ARG A 351 -15.99 -15.29 1.56
CA ARG A 351 -15.04 -14.29 2.09
C ARG A 351 -15.62 -12.88 2.07
N ARG A 352 -16.36 -12.53 1.01
CA ARG A 352 -17.09 -11.26 0.93
C ARG A 352 -18.16 -11.14 2.03
N ALA A 353 -18.96 -12.20 2.23
CA ALA A 353 -19.97 -12.23 3.28
C ALA A 353 -19.33 -12.10 4.68
N HIS A 354 -18.24 -12.83 4.91
CA HIS A 354 -17.50 -12.78 6.17
C HIS A 354 -16.94 -11.37 6.44
N GLU A 355 -16.34 -10.73 5.44
CA GLU A 355 -15.76 -9.40 5.59
C GLU A 355 -16.84 -8.34 5.84
N VAL A 356 -17.99 -8.40 5.16
CA VAL A 356 -19.14 -7.52 5.46
C VAL A 356 -19.57 -7.66 6.92
N ASN A 357 -19.74 -8.89 7.41
CA ASN A 357 -20.11 -9.13 8.80
C ASN A 357 -19.04 -8.66 9.78
N ARG A 358 -17.75 -8.84 9.45
CA ARG A 358 -16.63 -8.32 10.25
C ARG A 358 -16.68 -6.80 10.34
N LEU A 359 -16.79 -6.10 9.21
CA LEU A 359 -16.85 -4.64 9.14
C LEU A 359 -18.05 -4.07 9.90
N VAL A 360 -19.24 -4.67 9.76
CA VAL A 360 -20.43 -4.24 10.50
C VAL A 360 -20.22 -4.36 12.02
N ARG A 361 -19.57 -5.42 12.49
CA ARG A 361 -19.25 -5.58 13.92
C ARG A 361 -18.24 -4.54 14.37
N LEU A 362 -17.16 -4.32 13.62
CA LEU A 362 -16.17 -3.29 13.95
C LEU A 362 -16.80 -1.89 14.07
N LEU A 363 -17.70 -1.55 13.14
CA LEU A 363 -18.44 -0.29 13.16
C LEU A 363 -19.41 -0.20 14.34
N ALA A 364 -20.07 -1.30 14.70
CA ALA A 364 -21.00 -1.35 15.83
C ALA A 364 -20.28 -1.28 17.20
N ASP A 365 -19.15 -1.98 17.32
CA ASP A 365 -18.40 -2.14 18.57
C ASP A 365 -17.41 -0.98 18.83
N ARG A 366 -17.24 -0.05 17.86
CA ARG A 366 -16.27 1.06 17.90
C ARG A 366 -14.86 0.61 18.32
N SER A 367 -14.40 -0.52 17.78
CA SER A 367 -13.09 -1.07 18.16
C SER A 367 -11.93 -0.42 17.40
N ASP A 368 -10.88 -0.03 18.12
CA ASP A 368 -9.66 0.67 17.64
C ASP A 368 -8.73 -0.16 16.72
N CYS A 369 -9.21 -1.26 16.12
CA CYS A 369 -8.34 -2.28 15.53
C CYS A 369 -8.22 -2.24 14.00
N LEU A 370 -8.60 -1.15 13.34
CA LEU A 370 -8.52 -1.06 11.87
C LEU A 370 -7.07 -0.87 11.41
N SER A 371 -6.46 -1.96 10.93
CA SER A 371 -5.17 -1.94 10.24
C SER A 371 -5.32 -1.39 8.82
N GLU A 372 -5.30 -0.05 8.74
CA GLU A 372 -5.60 0.76 7.55
C GLU A 372 -5.16 0.17 6.20
N SER A 373 -3.89 -0.16 6.01
CA SER A 373 -3.38 -0.58 4.70
C SER A 373 -3.74 -2.01 4.32
N ARG A 374 -3.53 -2.97 5.22
CA ARG A 374 -3.78 -4.40 4.95
C ARG A 374 -5.25 -4.66 4.68
N GLU A 375 -6.12 -4.10 5.50
CA GLU A 375 -7.56 -4.32 5.40
C GLU A 375 -8.13 -3.69 4.13
N ARG A 376 -7.74 -2.44 3.83
CA ARG A 376 -8.10 -1.79 2.56
C ARG A 376 -7.71 -2.64 1.35
N MET A 377 -6.47 -3.15 1.34
CA MET A 377 -6.01 -4.02 0.25
C MET A 377 -6.78 -5.35 0.18
N TYR A 378 -7.15 -5.92 1.32
CA TYR A 378 -7.97 -7.13 1.33
C TYR A 378 -9.36 -6.89 0.76
N ILE A 379 -10.01 -5.79 1.12
CA ILE A 379 -11.33 -5.45 0.55
C ILE A 379 -11.20 -5.16 -0.95
N GLN A 380 -10.17 -4.43 -1.37
CA GLN A 380 -9.88 -4.19 -2.79
C GLN A 380 -9.64 -5.50 -3.56
N PHE A 381 -8.94 -6.46 -2.94
CA PHE A 381 -8.77 -7.81 -3.49
C PHE A 381 -10.13 -8.50 -3.63
N LEU A 382 -10.97 -8.52 -2.60
CA LEU A 382 -12.30 -9.15 -2.67
C LEU A 382 -13.20 -8.51 -3.74
N LEU A 383 -13.05 -7.21 -4.00
CA LEU A 383 -13.80 -6.50 -5.04
C LEU A 383 -13.27 -6.79 -6.46
N SER A 384 -11.95 -6.83 -6.63
CA SER A 384 -11.31 -6.95 -7.95
C SER A 384 -11.05 -8.39 -8.38
N ALA A 385 -10.97 -9.33 -7.44
CA ALA A 385 -10.75 -10.74 -7.75
C ALA A 385 -11.97 -11.36 -8.43
N THR A 386 -11.70 -12.20 -9.42
CA THR A 386 -12.70 -13.04 -10.07
C THR A 386 -12.42 -14.52 -9.79
N PRO A 387 -13.42 -15.41 -9.82
CA PRO A 387 -13.21 -16.85 -9.65
C PRO A 387 -12.15 -17.38 -10.63
N ARG A 388 -12.22 -16.93 -11.88
CA ARG A 388 -11.28 -17.27 -12.95
C ARG A 388 -9.85 -16.86 -12.64
N THR A 389 -9.62 -15.63 -12.14
CA THR A 389 -8.26 -15.15 -11.82
C THR A 389 -7.66 -15.90 -10.64
N ILE A 390 -8.46 -16.19 -9.60
CA ILE A 390 -8.03 -16.98 -8.44
C ILE A 390 -7.65 -18.39 -8.89
N TYR A 391 -8.55 -19.07 -9.61
CA TYR A 391 -8.35 -20.45 -10.04
C TYR A 391 -7.17 -20.61 -11.00
N ASN A 392 -7.01 -19.70 -11.97
CA ASN A 392 -5.88 -19.75 -12.91
C ASN A 392 -4.55 -19.53 -12.19
N THR A 393 -4.48 -18.56 -11.26
CA THR A 393 -3.27 -18.29 -10.47
C THR A 393 -2.89 -19.51 -9.63
N PHE A 394 -3.86 -20.12 -8.95
CA PHE A 394 -3.66 -21.36 -8.20
C PHE A 394 -3.11 -22.48 -9.09
N ARG A 395 -3.76 -22.73 -10.22
CA ARG A 395 -3.38 -23.81 -11.14
C ARG A 395 -2.01 -23.61 -11.77
N GLN A 396 -1.66 -22.38 -12.12
CA GLN A 396 -0.43 -22.07 -12.85
C GLN A 396 0.79 -21.99 -11.94
N TYR A 397 0.64 -21.52 -10.71
CA TYR A 397 1.78 -21.09 -9.90
C TYR A 397 1.85 -21.71 -8.49
N ILE A 398 0.76 -22.30 -7.99
CA ILE A 398 0.69 -22.82 -6.62
C ILE A 398 0.53 -24.33 -6.55
N LYS A 399 -0.19 -24.94 -7.50
CA LYS A 399 -0.38 -26.40 -7.56
C LYS A 399 0.89 -27.17 -7.96
N LEU A 400 1.87 -26.49 -8.55
CA LEU A 400 3.18 -27.03 -8.92
C LEU A 400 4.14 -26.96 -7.73
#